data_AF-A0A7C3REH1-F1
#
_entry.id   AF-A0A7C3REH1-F1
#
_cell.length_a   1.000
_cell.length_b   1.000
_cell.length_c   1.000
_cell.angle_alpha   90.00
_cell.angle_beta   90.00
_cell.angle_gamma   90.00
#
_symmetry.space_group_name_H-M   'P 1'
#
loop_
_entity.id
_entity.type
_entity.pdbx_description
1 polymer ?
#
loop_
_entity_poly.entity_id
_entity_poly.type
_entity_poly.pdbx_seq_one_letter_code
_entity_poly.pdbx_strand_id
1 'polypeptide(L)'
;NKEDISLTIEGDTLVLSGRKSQTKEEKKENYYRKEIREGAFSRTIDIPCPVDKEKVSATYKDGILEVVLPKTPEVKRKTIKVDVK
;
A
#
# COMPACT_ATOMS: atom_id res chain seq x y z
N ASN A 1 10.31 9.72 4.25
CA ASN A 1 10.71 9.82 2.83
C ASN A 1 10.34 8.56 2.07
N LYS A 2 10.42 8.54 0.73
CA LYS A 2 10.15 7.33 -0.08
C LYS A 2 10.94 6.12 0.41
N GLU A 3 12.16 6.37 0.85
CA GLU A 3 13.12 5.40 1.37
C GLU A 3 12.69 4.77 2.71
N ASP A 4 11.81 5.44 3.45
CA ASP A 4 11.27 4.96 4.73
C ASP A 4 9.96 4.17 4.56
N ILE A 5 9.56 3.84 3.32
CA ILE A 5 8.36 3.07 3.01
C ILE A 5 8.78 1.64 2.66
N SER A 6 8.22 0.66 3.36
CA SER A 6 8.32 -0.76 3.04
C SER A 6 6.96 -1.29 2.62
N LEU A 7 6.94 -2.05 1.52
CA LEU A 7 5.75 -2.64 0.94
C LEU A 7 6.02 -4.11 0.64
N THR A 8 5.27 -5.01 1.27
CA THR A 8 5.42 -6.46 1.09
C THR A 8 4.06 -7.11 0.83
N ILE A 9 4.05 -8.21 0.08
CA ILE A 9 2.88 -9.06 -0.10
C ILE A 9 3.15 -10.38 0.60
N GLU A 10 2.36 -10.68 1.64
CA GLU A 10 2.44 -11.91 2.43
C GLU A 10 1.15 -12.70 2.26
N GLY A 11 1.23 -13.85 1.59
CA GLY A 11 0.04 -14.60 1.18
C GLY A 11 -0.87 -13.78 0.27
N ASP A 12 -2.06 -13.47 0.79
CA ASP A 12 -3.13 -12.67 0.18
C ASP A 12 -3.28 -11.29 0.83
N THR A 13 -2.25 -10.82 1.54
CA THR A 13 -2.27 -9.50 2.21
C THR A 13 -1.17 -8.59 1.70
N LEU A 14 -1.49 -7.32 1.52
CA LEU A 14 -0.53 -6.24 1.27
C LEU A 14 -0.21 -5.55 2.60
N VAL A 15 1.06 -5.58 2.99
CA VAL A 15 1.56 -4.93 4.20
C VAL A 15 2.34 -3.69 3.80
N LEU A 16 1.84 -2.53 4.24
CA LEU A 16 2.49 -1.23 4.10
C LEU A 16 2.99 -0.80 5.47
N SER A 17 4.29 -0.55 5.59
CA SER A 17 4.87 0.04 6.79
C SER A 17 5.81 1.18 6.45
N GLY A 18 6.03 2.05 7.42
CA GLY A 18 7.03 3.10 7.26
C GLY A 18 7.04 4.07 8.41
N ARG A 19 7.90 5.09 8.29
CA ARG A 19 8.01 6.16 9.29
C ARG A 19 8.02 7.51 8.61
N LYS A 20 7.19 8.42 9.12
CA LYS A 20 7.28 9.84 8.79
C LYS A 20 8.16 10.52 9.86
N SER A 21 9.41 10.79 9.51
CA SER A 21 10.36 11.57 10.33
C SER A 21 10.31 13.05 9.96
N GLN A 22 10.66 13.90 10.93
CA GLN A 22 10.73 15.35 10.75
C GLN A 22 12.11 15.70 10.19
N THR A 23 12.19 16.24 8.97
CA THR A 23 13.42 16.82 8.44
C THR A 23 13.55 18.26 8.95
N LYS A 24 14.00 18.40 10.19
CA LYS A 24 14.83 19.48 10.76
C LYS A 24 14.62 19.56 12.27
N GLU A 25 15.73 19.43 12.99
CA GLU A 25 15.92 20.08 14.29
C GLU A 25 15.84 21.60 14.11
N GLU A 26 14.66 22.16 13.99
CA GLU A 26 14.47 23.57 14.37
C GLU A 26 14.17 23.57 15.85
N LYS A 27 15.26 23.80 16.61
CA LYS A 27 15.28 24.10 18.03
C LYS A 27 14.06 24.93 18.40
N LYS A 28 13.12 24.32 19.12
CA LYS A 28 12.22 24.99 20.07
C LYS A 28 11.72 26.38 19.62
N GLU A 29 11.08 26.49 18.46
CA GLU A 29 10.21 27.63 18.19
C GLU A 29 8.76 27.20 18.41
N ASN A 30 8.06 27.97 19.25
CA ASN A 30 6.80 27.61 19.89
C ASN A 30 5.68 27.41 18.87
N TYR A 31 5.32 26.15 18.59
CA TYR A 31 4.07 25.86 17.88
C TYR A 31 2.89 26.21 18.78
N TYR A 32 1.96 27.06 18.33
CA TYR A 32 0.66 27.22 19.01
C TYR A 32 -0.17 25.91 18.94
N ARG A 33 -0.02 25.14 17.86
CA ARG A 33 -0.67 23.84 17.66
C ARG A 33 0.07 22.99 16.63
N LYS A 34 0.15 21.68 16.87
CA LYS A 34 0.68 20.66 15.94
C LYS A 34 -0.41 19.66 15.60
N GLU A 35 -0.88 19.67 14.36
CA GLU A 35 -1.98 18.81 13.89
C GLU A 35 -1.50 17.62 13.05
N ILE A 36 -0.34 17.75 12.42
CA ILE A 36 0.23 16.70 11.57
C ILE A 36 0.90 15.65 12.44
N ARG A 37 0.42 14.41 12.32
CA ARG A 37 1.03 13.25 12.99
C ARG A 37 2.39 12.93 12.40
N GLU A 38 3.33 12.65 13.28
CA GLU A 38 4.65 12.12 12.98
C GLU A 38 4.81 10.74 13.62
N GLY A 39 5.73 9.94 13.07
CA GLY A 39 6.07 8.62 13.60
C GLY A 39 5.77 7.47 12.65
N ALA A 40 5.80 6.26 13.22
CA ALA A 40 5.61 5.03 12.48
C ALA A 40 4.14 4.83 12.08
N PHE A 41 3.93 4.22 10.92
CA PHE A 41 2.63 3.76 10.46
C PHE A 41 2.75 2.34 9.92
N SER A 42 1.67 1.59 10.04
CA SER A 42 1.50 0.28 9.42
C SER A 42 0.04 0.10 9.02
N ARG A 43 -0.19 -0.52 7.86
CA ARG A 43 -1.50 -0.96 7.39
C ARG A 43 -1.36 -2.31 6.70
N THR A 44 -2.32 -3.17 6.96
CA THR A 44 -2.50 -4.44 6.25
C THR A 44 -3.80 -4.36 5.48
N ILE A 45 -3.78 -4.76 4.21
CA ILE A 45 -4.93 -4.73 3.32
C ILE A 45 -5.09 -6.12 2.72
N ASP A 46 -6.27 -6.73 2.88
CA ASP A 46 -6.59 -8.01 2.26
C ASP A 46 -6.79 -7.85 0.76
N ILE A 47 -6.18 -8.73 -0.02
CA ILE A 47 -6.29 -8.77 -1.47
C ILE A 47 -7.41 -9.77 -1.81
N PRO A 48 -8.55 -9.32 -2.36
CA PRO A 48 -9.75 -10.15 -2.49
C PRO A 48 -9.68 -11.17 -3.62
N CYS A 49 -8.57 -11.24 -4.37
CA CYS A 49 -8.40 -12.16 -5.47
C CYS A 49 -6.91 -12.41 -5.78
N PRO A 50 -6.58 -13.52 -6.45
CA PRO A 50 -5.22 -13.78 -6.91
C PRO A 50 -4.67 -12.67 -7.81
N VAL A 51 -3.43 -12.26 -7.55
CA VAL A 51 -2.70 -11.23 -8.30
C VAL A 51 -1.40 -11.78 -8.88
N ASP A 52 -0.99 -11.25 -10.03
CA ASP A 52 0.26 -11.56 -10.70
C ASP A 52 1.41 -10.81 -10.01
N LYS A 53 2.09 -11.50 -9.08
CA LYS A 53 3.14 -10.93 -8.23
C LYS A 53 4.35 -10.41 -9.01
N GLU A 54 4.62 -10.94 -10.20
CA GLU A 54 5.74 -10.53 -11.05
C GLU A 54 5.50 -9.16 -11.72
N LYS A 55 4.24 -8.73 -11.81
CA LYS A 55 3.83 -7.48 -12.48
C LYS A 55 3.34 -6.41 -11.52
N VAL A 56 3.56 -6.61 -10.22
CA VAL A 56 3.24 -5.60 -9.21
C VAL A 56 4.15 -4.40 -9.39
N SER A 57 3.57 -3.20 -9.31
CA SER A 57 4.33 -1.95 -9.37
C SER A 57 3.83 -0.96 -8.33
N ALA A 58 4.73 -0.08 -7.89
CA ALA A 58 4.41 0.98 -6.95
C ALA A 58 5.11 2.28 -7.34
N THR A 59 4.38 3.39 -7.27
CA THR A 59 4.90 4.73 -7.57
C THR A 59 4.62 5.64 -6.37
N TYR A 60 5.59 6.50 -6.05
CA TYR A 60 5.44 7.48 -4.98
C TYR A 60 5.71 8.86 -5.54
N LYS A 61 4.68 9.70 -5.58
CA LYS A 61 4.74 11.04 -6.15
C LYS A 61 3.88 11.98 -5.32
N ASP A 62 4.41 13.16 -5.00
CA ASP A 62 3.70 14.24 -4.30
C ASP A 62 3.00 13.80 -2.99
N GLY A 63 3.62 12.87 -2.25
CA GLY A 63 3.07 12.36 -0.99
C GLY A 63 2.08 11.20 -1.12
N ILE A 64 1.79 10.75 -2.35
CA ILE A 64 0.85 9.67 -2.65
C ILE A 64 1.61 8.43 -3.08
N LEU A 65 1.32 7.30 -2.41
CA LEU A 65 1.78 5.97 -2.82
C LEU A 65 0.65 5.30 -3.61
N GLU A 66 0.89 5.05 -4.89
CA GLU A 66 0.02 4.25 -5.75
C GLU A 66 0.62 2.85 -5.90
N VAL A 67 -0.21 1.82 -5.70
CA VAL A 67 0.18 0.40 -5.81
C VAL A 67 -0.75 -0.27 -6.80
N VAL A 68 -0.18 -0.83 -7.87
CA VAL A 68 -0.93 -1.52 -8.92
C VAL A 68 -0.71 -3.03 -8.75
N LEU A 69 -1.81 -3.75 -8.50
CA LEU A 69 -1.83 -5.20 -8.34
C LEU A 69 -2.64 -5.84 -9.50
N PRO A 70 -1.99 -6.27 -10.60
CA PRO A 70 -2.70 -6.91 -11.70
C PRO A 70 -3.31 -8.24 -11.27
N LYS A 71 -4.58 -8.48 -11.58
CA LYS A 71 -5.24 -9.77 -11.31
C LYS A 71 -4.64 -10.87 -12.19
N THR A 72 -4.59 -12.10 -11.70
CA THR A 72 -4.16 -13.22 -12.56
C THR A 72 -5.17 -13.45 -13.70
N PRO A 73 -4.72 -13.99 -14.84
CA PRO A 73 -5.60 -14.27 -15.99
C PRO A 73 -6.77 -15.20 -15.65
N GLU A 74 -6.58 -16.10 -14.68
CA GLU A 74 -7.57 -17.08 -14.23
C GLU A 74 -8.79 -16.43 -13.54
N VAL A 75 -8.62 -15.23 -12.97
CA VAL A 75 -9.69 -14.45 -12.34
C VAL A 75 -10.61 -13.81 -13.39
N LYS A 76 -10.22 -13.78 -14.68
CA LYS A 76 -11.13 -13.36 -15.75
C LYS A 76 -12.23 -14.41 -15.88
N ARG A 77 -13.40 -14.07 -15.31
CA ARG A 77 -14.62 -14.90 -15.24
C ARG A 77 -14.83 -15.68 -16.54
N LYS A 78 -14.71 -17.01 -16.45
CA LYS A 78 -15.22 -17.93 -17.46
C LYS A 78 -16.68 -18.19 -17.11
N THR A 79 -17.61 -17.75 -17.96
CA THR A 79 -19.02 -18.14 -17.84
C THR A 79 -19.12 -19.63 -18.16
N ILE A 80 -19.56 -20.44 -17.21
CA ILE A 80 -19.82 -21.87 -17.42
C ILE A 80 -21.33 -22.03 -17.54
N LYS A 81 -21.81 -22.63 -18.65
CA LYS A 81 -23.20 -23.06 -18.76
C LYS A 81 -23.37 -24.31 -17.90
N VAL A 82 -24.33 -24.29 -16.99
CA VAL A 82 -24.74 -25.45 -16.20
C VAL A 82 -26.03 -25.97 -16.82
N ASP A 83 -25.99 -27.18 -17.37
CA ASP A 83 -27.20 -27.86 -17.84
C ASP A 83 -27.96 -28.43 -16.63
N VAL A 84 -29.25 -28.08 -16.55
CA VAL A 84 -30.18 -28.61 -15.56
C VAL A 84 -30.77 -29.91 -16.11
N LYS A 85 -30.70 -31.00 -15.34
CA LYS A 85 -31.40 -32.26 -15.62
C LYS A 85 -32.71 -32.31 -14.86
#